data_AF-A0A0A7IBI1-F1
#
_entry.id   AF-A0A0A7IBI1-F1
#
_cell.length_a   1.000
_cell.length_b   1.000
_cell.length_c   1.000
_cell.angle_alpha   90.00
_cell.angle_beta   90.00
_cell.angle_gamma   90.00
#
_symmetry.space_group_name_H-M   'P 1'
#
loop_
_entity.id
_entity.type
_entity.pdbx_description
1 polymer ?
#
loop_
_entity_poly.entity_id
_entity_poly.type
_entity_poly.pdbx_seq_one_letter_code
_entity_poly.pdbx_strand_id
1 'polypeptide(L)'
;MDDDIDECQDSRVYAVDLAYRTRLGNPEFYGDPEVALVDCLHRKNLVLQNYTMNQYRKEYDSYMNDTSGGMPEDWFSFDFNDSAALSCLAANKSPLIQPRLEIWKPLG
;
A
#
# COMPACT_ATOMS: atom_id res chain seq x y z
N MET A 1 14.79 33.55 9.20
CA MET A 1 13.49 34.17 8.89
C MET A 1 12.89 33.53 7.65
N ASP A 2 13.66 33.27 6.60
CA ASP A 2 13.18 32.45 5.46
C ASP A 2 13.02 30.97 5.83
N ASP A 3 13.94 30.40 6.63
CA ASP A 3 13.85 28.98 7.07
C ASP A 3 12.53 28.63 7.80
N ASP A 4 11.99 29.53 8.63
CA ASP A 4 10.74 29.30 9.36
C ASP A 4 9.51 29.28 8.44
N ILE A 5 9.56 30.07 7.36
CA ILE A 5 8.49 30.17 6.38
C ILE A 5 8.52 28.93 5.47
N ASP A 6 9.71 28.53 5.03
CA ASP A 6 9.92 27.33 4.22
C ASP A 6 9.52 26.06 5.01
N GLU A 7 9.91 25.95 6.28
CA GLU A 7 9.52 24.83 7.15
C GLU A 7 7.99 24.78 7.39
N CYS A 8 7.36 25.94 7.62
CA CYS A 8 5.90 26.01 7.74
C CYS A 8 5.18 25.67 6.43
N GLN A 9 5.74 26.05 5.29
CA GLN A 9 5.16 25.74 3.99
C GLN A 9 5.28 24.24 3.68
N ASP A 10 6.46 23.66 3.90
CA ASP A 10 6.72 22.24 3.68
C ASP A 10 5.87 21.36 4.59
N SER A 11 5.78 21.69 5.88
CA SER A 11 4.94 20.93 6.83
C SER A 11 3.46 20.97 6.46
N ARG A 12 2.95 22.11 5.97
CA ARG A 12 1.55 22.23 5.53
C ARG A 12 1.30 21.46 4.24
N VAL A 13 2.18 21.56 3.25
CA VAL A 13 2.07 20.81 2.00
C VAL A 13 2.12 19.30 2.28
N TYR A 14 3.05 18.87 3.13
CA TYR A 14 3.16 17.48 3.57
C TYR A 14 1.89 16.98 4.25
N ALA A 15 1.32 17.75 5.18
CA ALA A 15 0.10 17.35 5.88
C ALA A 15 -1.10 17.21 4.93
N VAL A 16 -1.24 18.12 3.95
CA VAL A 16 -2.30 18.05 2.94
C VAL A 16 -2.10 16.85 2.01
N ASP A 17 -0.87 16.62 1.53
CA ASP A 17 -0.53 15.48 0.68
C ASP A 17 -0.76 14.15 1.40
N LEU A 18 -0.32 14.03 2.65
CA LEU A 18 -0.57 12.86 3.49
C LEU A 18 -2.07 12.61 3.66
N ALA A 19 -2.84 13.63 4.04
CA ALA A 19 -4.29 13.51 4.20
C ALA A 19 -4.99 13.10 2.89
N TYR A 20 -4.54 13.64 1.76
CA TYR A 20 -5.06 13.29 0.44
C TYR A 20 -4.78 11.82 0.09
N ARG A 21 -3.52 11.37 0.23
CA ARG A 21 -3.13 9.98 -0.05
C ARG A 21 -3.83 8.99 0.89
N THR A 22 -3.97 9.33 2.17
CA THR A 22 -4.73 8.51 3.13
C THR A 22 -6.19 8.39 2.69
N ARG A 23 -6.84 9.46 2.24
CA ARG A 23 -8.23 9.37 1.75
C ARG A 23 -8.39 8.48 0.51
N LEU A 24 -7.38 8.40 -0.35
CA LEU A 24 -7.44 7.56 -1.56
C LEU A 24 -7.40 6.06 -1.26
N GLY A 25 -6.72 5.64 -0.18
CA GLY A 25 -6.53 4.23 0.16
C GLY A 25 -7.17 3.75 1.47
N ASN A 26 -7.49 4.67 2.37
CA ASN A 26 -8.11 4.43 3.68
C ASN A 26 -9.13 5.54 4.03
N PRO A 27 -10.23 5.67 3.27
CA PRO A 27 -11.21 6.75 3.47
C PRO A 27 -11.89 6.71 4.84
N GLU A 28 -12.04 5.52 5.43
CA GLU A 28 -12.66 5.33 6.77
C GLU A 28 -11.65 5.46 7.92
N PHE A 29 -10.38 5.70 7.62
CA PHE A 29 -9.32 5.88 8.62
C PHE A 29 -9.17 4.68 9.57
N TYR A 30 -9.28 3.45 9.04
CA TYR A 30 -9.07 2.23 9.81
C TYR A 30 -7.69 2.25 10.49
N GLY A 31 -7.67 1.90 11.78
CA GLY A 31 -6.44 1.79 12.56
C GLY A 31 -5.62 0.54 12.26
N ASP A 32 -6.26 -0.53 11.76
CA ASP A 32 -5.61 -1.74 11.27
C ASP A 32 -5.27 -1.58 9.78
N PRO A 33 -3.98 -1.52 9.40
CA PRO A 33 -3.57 -1.35 8.01
C PRO A 33 -3.98 -2.50 7.08
N GLU A 34 -4.11 -3.72 7.59
CA GLU A 34 -4.53 -4.86 6.78
C GLU A 34 -6.02 -4.76 6.44
N VAL A 35 -6.83 -4.31 7.40
CA VAL A 35 -8.25 -4.03 7.17
C VAL A 35 -8.42 -2.92 6.14
N ALA A 36 -7.64 -1.84 6.27
CA ALA A 36 -7.65 -0.75 5.31
C ALA A 36 -7.24 -1.21 3.89
N LEU A 37 -6.24 -2.09 3.80
CA LEU A 37 -5.81 -2.68 2.53
C LEU A 37 -6.92 -3.51 1.89
N VAL A 38 -7.51 -4.45 2.64
CA VAL A 38 -8.56 -5.32 2.10
C VAL A 38 -9.80 -4.52 1.69
N ASP A 39 -10.19 -3.50 2.46
CA ASP A 39 -11.27 -2.57 2.06
C ASP A 39 -10.92 -1.82 0.77
N CYS A 40 -9.69 -1.31 0.64
CA CYS A 40 -9.23 -0.63 -0.57
C CYS A 40 -9.31 -1.52 -1.81
N LEU A 41 -8.89 -2.79 -1.69
CA LEU A 41 -8.96 -3.77 -2.77
C LEU A 41 -10.41 -4.06 -3.18
N HIS A 42 -11.32 -4.23 -2.21
CA HIS A 42 -12.75 -4.44 -2.47
C HIS A 42 -13.40 -3.23 -3.16
N ARG A 43 -13.18 -2.02 -2.64
CA ARG A 43 -13.75 -0.78 -3.22
C ARG A 43 -13.33 -0.54 -4.67
N LYS A 44 -12.15 -1.04 -5.06
CA LYS A 44 -11.61 -0.92 -6.41
C LYS A 44 -11.88 -2.15 -7.29
N ASN A 45 -12.61 -3.15 -6.79
CA ASN A 45 -12.89 -4.41 -7.48
C ASN A 45 -11.62 -5.18 -7.92
N LEU A 46 -10.56 -5.10 -7.10
CA LEU A 46 -9.27 -5.76 -7.36
C LEU A 46 -9.21 -7.18 -6.80
N VAL A 47 -10.20 -7.56 -6.01
CA VAL A 47 -10.41 -8.90 -5.45
C VAL A 47 -11.86 -9.31 -5.63
N LEU A 48 -12.13 -10.60 -5.55
CA LEU A 48 -13.50 -11.11 -5.52
C LEU A 48 -14.24 -10.63 -4.27
N GLN A 49 -15.56 -10.44 -4.37
CA GLN A 49 -16.41 -9.97 -3.27
C GLN A 49 -16.39 -10.88 -2.03
N ASN A 50 -16.06 -12.16 -2.19
CA ASN A 50 -15.91 -13.11 -1.09
C ASN A 50 -14.49 -13.13 -0.49
N TYR A 51 -13.57 -12.28 -0.96
CA TYR A 51 -12.24 -12.14 -0.38
C TYR A 51 -12.35 -11.59 1.04
N THR A 52 -11.63 -12.20 1.98
CA THR A 52 -11.76 -11.88 3.40
C THR A 52 -10.41 -11.56 4.02
N MET A 53 -10.43 -10.91 5.18
CA MET A 53 -9.24 -10.75 6.02
C MET A 53 -8.52 -12.07 6.31
N ASN A 54 -9.28 -13.15 6.53
CA ASN A 54 -8.70 -14.46 6.79
C ASN A 54 -8.00 -15.03 5.55
N GLN A 55 -8.51 -14.74 4.35
CA GLN A 55 -7.85 -15.14 3.11
C GLN A 55 -6.56 -14.34 2.92
N TYR A 56 -6.60 -13.01 3.08
CA TYR A 56 -5.40 -12.17 3.03
C TYR A 56 -4.31 -12.64 3.99
N ARG A 57 -4.67 -12.90 5.26
CA ARG A 57 -3.69 -13.38 6.26
C ARG A 57 -3.09 -14.72 5.90
N LYS A 58 -3.88 -15.65 5.37
CA LYS A 58 -3.36 -16.94 4.88
C LYS A 58 -2.36 -16.75 3.73
N GLU A 59 -2.70 -15.92 2.76
CA GLU A 59 -1.82 -15.59 1.62
C GLU A 59 -0.52 -14.93 2.12
N TYR A 60 -0.64 -13.98 3.05
CA TYR A 60 0.49 -13.30 3.66
C TYR A 60 1.38 -14.23 4.48
N ASP A 61 0.80 -15.11 5.29
CA ASP A 61 1.54 -16.11 6.06
C ASP A 61 2.25 -17.09 5.13
N SER A 62 1.60 -17.53 4.04
CA SER A 62 2.24 -18.33 3.01
C SER A 62 3.42 -17.59 2.36
N TYR A 63 3.27 -16.30 2.08
CA TYR A 63 4.34 -15.45 1.56
C TYR A 63 5.53 -15.35 2.53
N MET A 64 5.27 -15.09 3.80
CA MET A 64 6.32 -14.92 4.82
C MET A 64 7.07 -16.21 5.14
N ASN A 65 6.42 -17.36 4.99
CA ASN A 65 7.01 -18.67 5.26
C ASN A 65 7.77 -19.26 4.08
N ASP A 66 7.63 -18.68 2.88
CA ASP A 66 8.34 -19.16 1.72
C ASP A 66 9.81 -18.72 1.74
N THR A 67 10.70 -19.66 1.43
CA THR A 67 12.15 -19.46 1.42
C THR A 67 12.74 -19.45 0.01
N SER A 68 11.90 -19.54 -1.02
CA SER A 68 12.34 -19.67 -2.42
C SER A 68 12.87 -18.36 -3.02
N GLY A 69 12.71 -17.24 -2.30
CA GLY A 69 13.36 -15.96 -2.62
C GLY A 69 12.69 -15.16 -3.74
N GLY A 70 11.47 -15.53 -4.13
CA GLY A 70 10.65 -14.80 -5.09
C GLY A 70 9.26 -14.47 -4.54
N MET A 71 8.57 -13.54 -5.19
CA MET A 71 7.13 -13.32 -5.00
C MET A 71 6.44 -13.68 -6.32
N PRO A 72 6.01 -14.95 -6.49
CA PRO A 72 5.18 -15.34 -7.61
C PRO A 72 3.95 -14.45 -7.76
N GLU A 73 3.55 -14.17 -9.00
CA GLU A 73 2.41 -13.27 -9.30
C GLU A 73 1.06 -13.81 -8.80
N ASP A 74 0.98 -15.10 -8.47
CA ASP A 74 -0.24 -15.83 -8.13
C ASP A 74 -0.44 -16.11 -6.63
N TRP A 75 0.43 -15.60 -5.76
CA TRP A 75 0.33 -15.85 -4.31
C TRP A 75 -0.77 -15.10 -3.59
N PHE A 76 -1.20 -13.99 -4.16
CA PHE A 76 -2.31 -13.21 -3.64
C PHE A 76 -3.46 -13.23 -4.63
N SER A 77 -4.68 -13.13 -4.12
CA SER A 77 -5.89 -13.07 -4.97
C SER A 77 -6.06 -11.73 -5.72
N PHE A 78 -5.02 -10.90 -5.81
CA PHE A 78 -4.98 -9.63 -6.52
C PHE A 78 -3.65 -9.48 -7.28
N ASP A 79 -3.70 -8.73 -8.39
CA ASP A 79 -2.55 -8.52 -9.28
C ASP A 79 -1.63 -7.41 -8.77
N PHE A 80 -0.35 -7.74 -8.55
CA PHE A 80 0.67 -6.76 -8.16
C PHE A 80 1.13 -5.86 -9.31
N ASN A 81 0.81 -6.18 -10.55
CA ASN A 81 1.08 -5.33 -11.72
C ASN A 81 -0.02 -4.27 -11.93
N ASP A 82 -1.16 -4.38 -11.23
CA ASP A 82 -2.20 -3.36 -11.27
C ASP A 82 -1.80 -2.13 -10.44
N SER A 83 -1.67 -0.98 -11.10
CA SER A 83 -1.36 0.30 -10.48
C SER A 83 -2.31 0.69 -9.33
N ALA A 84 -3.57 0.26 -9.40
CA ALA A 84 -4.57 0.49 -8.37
C ALA A 84 -4.32 -0.38 -7.13
N ALA A 85 -3.86 -1.62 -7.31
CA ALA A 85 -3.44 -2.50 -6.21
C ALA A 85 -2.18 -1.95 -5.54
N LEU A 86 -1.17 -1.54 -6.32
CA LEU A 86 0.04 -0.89 -5.80
C LEU A 86 -0.29 0.38 -5.00
N SER A 87 -1.25 1.17 -5.47
CA SER A 87 -1.73 2.35 -4.76
C SER A 87 -2.37 2.00 -3.40
N CYS A 88 -3.16 0.92 -3.34
CA CYS A 88 -3.73 0.43 -2.08
C CYS A 88 -2.63 -0.04 -1.11
N LEU A 89 -1.61 -0.77 -1.59
CA LEU A 89 -0.49 -1.22 -0.79
C LEU A 89 0.31 -0.03 -0.22
N ALA A 90 0.61 0.96 -1.05
CA ALA A 90 1.36 2.14 -0.65
C ALA A 90 0.60 3.00 0.37
N ALA A 91 -0.69 3.27 0.14
CA ALA A 91 -1.51 4.07 1.03
C ALA A 91 -1.73 3.41 2.40
N ASN A 92 -1.75 2.08 2.45
CA ASN A 92 -1.99 1.29 3.64
C ASN A 92 -0.72 0.68 4.25
N LYS A 93 0.46 1.20 3.89
CA LYS A 93 1.76 0.84 4.49
C LYS A 93 2.03 -0.68 4.45
N SER A 94 1.55 -1.37 3.41
CA SER A 94 1.76 -2.81 3.29
C SER A 94 3.24 -3.11 3.03
N PRO A 95 3.86 -4.06 3.75
CA PRO A 95 5.25 -4.45 3.50
C PRO A 95 5.45 -5.07 2.11
N LEU A 96 4.38 -5.55 1.47
CA LEU A 96 4.39 -6.13 0.14
C LEU A 96 4.77 -5.12 -0.96
N ILE A 97 4.75 -3.81 -0.66
CA ILE A 97 5.17 -2.77 -1.62
C ILE A 97 6.68 -2.74 -1.81
N GLN A 98 7.48 -3.08 -0.78
CA GLN A 98 8.94 -2.90 -0.80
C GLN A 98 9.63 -3.66 -1.93
N PRO A 99 9.36 -4.95 -2.16
CA PRO A 99 9.98 -5.69 -3.27
C PRO A 99 9.61 -5.17 -4.66
N ARG A 100 8.58 -4.31 -4.77
CA ARG A 100 8.06 -3.75 -6.02
C ARG A 100 8.57 -2.34 -6.29
N LEU A 101 9.21 -1.69 -5.32
CA LEU A 101 9.81 -0.39 -5.54
C LEU A 101 11.05 -0.55 -6.42
N GLU A 102 11.08 0.18 -7.53
CA GLU A 102 12.31 0.29 -8.30
C GLU A 102 13.42 0.90 -7.43
N ILE A 103 14.59 0.26 -7.45
CA ILE A 103 15.77 0.83 -6.81
C ILE A 103 16.12 2.09 -7.59
N TRP A 104 16.03 3.24 -6.93
CA TRP A 104 16.42 4.51 -7.53
C TRP A 104 17.89 4.44 -7.96
N LYS A 105 18.13 4.56 -9.27
CA LYS A 105 19.46 4.63 -9.88
C LYS A 105 19.71 6.07 -10.35
N PRO A 106 20.27 6.95 -9.50
CA PRO A 106 20.41 8.36 -9.82
C PRO A 106 21.25 8.65 -11.07
N LEU A 107 22.09 7.71 -11.50
CA LEU A 107 23.09 7.92 -12.56
C LEU A 107 23.12 6.82 -13.65
N GLY A 108 22.21 5.84 -13.61
CA GLY A 108 22.23 4.65 -14.47
C GLY A 108 23.10 3.52 -13.95
#